data_AF-A0A2G4HK74-F1
#
_entry.id   AF-A0A2G4HK74-F1
#
_cell.length_a   1.000
_cell.length_b   1.000
_cell.length_c   1.000
_cell.angle_alpha   90.00
_cell.angle_beta   90.00
_cell.angle_gamma   90.00
#
_symmetry.space_group_name_H-M   'P 1'
#
loop_
_entity.id
_entity.type
_entity.pdbx_description
1 polymer ?
#
loop_
_entity_poly.entity_id
_entity_poly.type
_entity_poly.pdbx_seq_one_letter_code
_entity_poly.pdbx_strand_id
1 'polypeptide(L)'
;MKINASLTPAKLSKKTARVFELAGEKIRALDAAWDPSKGTPVFTVAGKYSSRGWTEWTQGFQFGMAFLHYDATGDTAMLERGRVKTVRHMASHVSHVGVHDHGFNNVSTYGNQRRLMLEGKTRFNQAELDYTEVALKT
;
A
#
# COMPACT_ATOMS: atom_id res chain seq x y z
N MET A 1 19.81 18.62 -21.26
CA MET A 1 18.42 18.11 -21.11
C MET A 1 17.57 18.69 -22.24
N LYS A 2 16.90 17.88 -23.07
CA LYS A 2 15.97 18.37 -24.11
C LYS A 2 14.53 18.24 -23.60
N ILE A 3 13.84 19.36 -23.42
CA ILE A 3 12.44 19.40 -22.95
C ILE A 3 11.50 19.22 -24.15
N ASN A 4 10.54 18.30 -24.05
CA ASN A 4 9.48 18.16 -25.06
C ASN A 4 8.26 19.01 -24.67
N ALA A 5 8.19 20.23 -25.21
CA ALA A 5 7.10 21.18 -24.94
C ALA A 5 5.73 20.74 -25.51
N SER A 6 5.68 19.72 -26.37
CA SER A 6 4.43 19.20 -26.94
C SER A 6 3.78 18.10 -26.09
N LEU A 7 4.42 17.65 -25.00
CA LEU A 7 3.90 16.62 -24.14
C LEU A 7 2.70 17.15 -23.33
N THR A 8 1.61 16.41 -23.30
CA THR A 8 0.43 16.71 -22.49
C THR A 8 0.09 15.49 -21.62
N PRO A 9 -0.63 15.65 -20.49
CA PRO A 9 -1.04 14.52 -19.65
C PRO A 9 -1.83 13.45 -20.42
N ALA A 10 -2.71 13.87 -21.34
CA ALA A 10 -3.50 12.96 -22.16
C ALA A 10 -2.64 12.00 -23.02
N LYS A 11 -1.47 12.45 -23.49
CA LYS A 11 -0.52 11.62 -24.26
C LYS A 11 0.12 10.51 -23.42
N LEU A 12 0.03 10.59 -22.10
CA LEU A 12 0.56 9.57 -21.17
C LEU A 12 -0.48 8.53 -20.76
N SER A 13 -1.78 8.77 -21.01
CA SER A 13 -2.91 7.93 -20.57
C SER A 13 -2.71 6.43 -20.82
N LYS A 14 -2.33 6.03 -22.04
CA LYS A 14 -2.09 4.61 -22.37
C LYS A 14 -0.96 4.02 -21.54
N LYS A 15 0.11 4.77 -21.31
CA LYS A 15 1.28 4.31 -20.54
C LYS A 15 0.96 4.23 -19.05
N THR A 16 0.25 5.21 -18.50
CA THR A 16 -0.17 5.20 -17.09
C THR A 16 -1.20 4.11 -16.82
N ALA A 17 -2.15 3.87 -17.73
CA ALA A 17 -3.08 2.74 -17.63
C ALA A 17 -2.32 1.40 -17.56
N ARG A 18 -1.32 1.21 -18.43
CA ARG A 18 -0.49 -0.01 -18.41
C ARG A 18 0.29 -0.17 -17.10
N VAL A 19 0.75 0.93 -16.49
CA VAL A 19 1.41 0.88 -15.17
C VAL A 19 0.46 0.33 -14.11
N PHE A 20 -0.79 0.80 -14.05
CA PHE A 20 -1.74 0.35 -13.03
C PHE A 20 -2.28 -1.06 -13.29
N GLU A 21 -2.43 -1.46 -14.55
CA GLU A 21 -2.74 -2.84 -14.93
C GLU A 21 -1.67 -3.81 -14.37
N LEU A 22 -0.40 -3.54 -14.69
CA LEU A 22 0.74 -4.33 -14.22
C LEU A 22 0.90 -4.29 -12.70
N ALA A 23 0.67 -3.13 -12.07
CA ALA A 23 0.72 -3.00 -10.62
C ALA A 23 -0.33 -3.89 -9.95
N GLY A 24 -1.57 -3.88 -10.46
CA GLY A 24 -2.64 -4.72 -9.93
C GLY A 24 -2.33 -6.22 -10.04
N GLU A 25 -1.81 -6.65 -11.18
CA GLU A 25 -1.35 -8.04 -11.37
C GLU A 25 -0.28 -8.43 -10.34
N LYS A 26 0.72 -7.56 -10.13
CA LYS A 26 1.82 -7.83 -9.20
C LYS A 26 1.40 -7.82 -7.74
N ILE A 27 0.51 -6.92 -7.34
CA ILE A 27 -0.06 -6.88 -5.98
C ILE A 27 -0.78 -8.21 -5.70
N ARG A 28 -1.64 -8.67 -6.63
CA ARG A 28 -2.36 -9.95 -6.50
C ARG A 28 -1.41 -11.15 -6.48
N ALA A 29 -0.41 -11.16 -7.37
CA ALA A 29 0.56 -12.25 -7.44
C ALA A 29 1.40 -12.35 -6.17
N LEU A 30 1.89 -11.22 -5.64
CA LEU A 30 2.63 -11.18 -4.38
C LEU A 30 1.74 -11.65 -3.22
N ASP A 31 0.51 -11.15 -3.12
CA ASP A 31 -0.40 -11.53 -2.03
C ASP A 31 -0.79 -13.01 -2.04
N ALA A 32 -0.87 -13.63 -3.23
CA ALA A 32 -1.14 -15.06 -3.37
C ALA A 32 0.07 -15.94 -3.08
N ALA A 33 1.29 -15.48 -3.39
CA ALA A 33 2.51 -16.28 -3.30
C ALA A 33 3.29 -16.09 -1.99
N TRP A 34 3.09 -14.96 -1.29
CA TRP A 34 3.87 -14.64 -0.10
C TRP A 34 3.38 -15.40 1.12
N ASP A 35 4.32 -16.03 1.81
CA ASP A 35 4.10 -16.68 3.10
C ASP A 35 4.49 -15.69 4.22
N PRO A 36 3.52 -15.18 5.01
CA PRO A 36 3.80 -14.21 6.07
C PRO A 36 4.77 -14.74 7.14
N SER A 37 4.90 -16.06 7.31
CA SER A 37 5.85 -16.62 8.29
C SER A 37 7.32 -16.37 7.91
N LYS A 38 7.59 -15.96 6.66
CA LYS A 38 8.93 -15.61 6.17
C LYS A 38 9.32 -14.16 6.46
N GLY A 39 8.50 -13.41 7.20
CA GLY A 39 8.66 -11.97 7.40
C GLY A 39 8.13 -11.16 6.22
N THR A 40 8.56 -9.91 6.12
CA THR A 40 8.05 -9.00 5.07
C THR A 40 8.85 -9.11 3.76
N PRO A 41 8.21 -8.93 2.60
CA PRO A 41 8.92 -8.89 1.32
C PRO A 41 9.67 -7.55 1.19
N VAL A 42 10.97 -7.60 0.89
CA VAL A 42 11.83 -6.39 0.81
C VAL A 42 12.40 -6.16 -0.58
N PHE A 43 13.10 -7.15 -1.11
CA PHE A 43 13.78 -7.08 -2.39
C PHE A 43 13.60 -8.39 -3.15
N THR A 44 14.06 -8.45 -4.40
CA THR A 44 13.97 -9.67 -5.21
C THR A 44 15.33 -10.32 -5.42
N VAL A 45 15.36 -11.66 -5.39
CA VAL A 45 16.49 -12.50 -5.83
C VAL A 45 15.96 -13.36 -6.96
N ALA A 46 16.56 -13.25 -8.15
CA ALA A 46 16.10 -13.94 -9.36
C ALA A 46 14.59 -13.77 -9.63
N GLY A 47 14.06 -12.56 -9.42
CA GLY A 47 12.65 -12.22 -9.67
C GLY A 47 11.66 -12.68 -8.59
N LYS A 48 12.13 -13.28 -7.49
CA LYS A 48 11.28 -13.68 -6.36
C LYS A 48 11.56 -12.79 -5.16
N TYR A 49 10.51 -12.31 -4.49
CA TYR A 49 10.69 -11.55 -3.26
C TYR A 49 11.42 -12.39 -2.20
N SER A 50 12.20 -11.71 -1.39
CA SER A 50 12.93 -12.26 -0.25
C SER A 50 12.84 -11.29 0.92
N SER A 51 12.96 -11.83 2.13
CA SER A 51 12.98 -11.10 3.38
C SER A 51 14.40 -10.93 3.90
N ARG A 52 14.55 -10.11 4.93
CA ARG A 52 15.80 -9.99 5.70
C ARG A 52 15.42 -10.03 7.18
N GLY A 53 16.18 -10.75 8.01
CA GLY A 53 15.73 -11.14 9.35
C GLY A 53 15.38 -10.02 10.35
N TRP A 54 15.63 -8.75 10.01
CA TRP A 54 15.32 -7.57 10.83
C TRP A 54 14.36 -6.58 10.15
N THR A 55 13.78 -6.94 9.00
CA THR A 55 12.97 -6.01 8.20
C THR A 55 11.50 -6.29 8.41
N GLU A 56 10.92 -5.65 9.42
CA GLU A 56 9.47 -5.55 9.61
C GLU A 56 8.91 -4.24 9.02
N TRP A 57 9.80 -3.31 8.61
CA TRP A 57 9.46 -1.95 8.18
C TRP A 57 8.81 -1.84 6.79
N THR A 58 8.82 -2.91 5.97
CA THR A 58 8.25 -2.85 4.61
C THR A 58 6.83 -3.39 4.50
N GLN A 59 6.24 -3.95 5.57
CA GLN A 59 4.89 -4.54 5.50
C GLN A 59 3.84 -3.50 5.14
N GLY A 60 4.04 -2.25 5.58
CA GLY A 60 3.19 -1.14 5.22
C GLY A 60 3.14 -0.90 3.72
N PHE A 61 4.28 -1.04 3.02
CA PHE A 61 4.29 -0.91 1.56
C PHE A 61 3.56 -2.07 0.89
N GLN A 62 3.73 -3.30 1.40
CA GLN A 62 3.09 -4.49 0.84
C GLN A 62 1.56 -4.31 0.72
N PHE A 63 0.90 -3.92 1.81
CA PHE A 63 -0.55 -3.78 1.83
C PHE A 63 -1.01 -2.39 1.40
N GLY A 64 -0.19 -1.36 1.63
CA GLY A 64 -0.43 0.02 1.22
C GLY A 64 -0.62 0.21 -0.28
N MET A 65 0.07 -0.60 -1.09
CA MET A 65 -0.07 -0.55 -2.55
C MET A 65 -1.50 -0.81 -3.03
N ALA A 66 -2.30 -1.59 -2.30
CA ALA A 66 -3.69 -1.85 -2.68
C ALA A 66 -4.56 -0.57 -2.60
N PHE A 67 -4.32 0.29 -1.60
CA PHE A 67 -5.04 1.57 -1.49
C PHE A 67 -4.64 2.56 -2.59
N LEU A 68 -3.35 2.63 -2.93
CA LEU A 68 -2.87 3.47 -4.03
C LEU A 68 -3.39 2.99 -5.38
N HIS A 69 -3.44 1.67 -5.58
CA HIS A 69 -4.03 1.07 -6.79
C HIS A 69 -5.52 1.40 -6.92
N TYR A 70 -6.28 1.28 -5.82
CA TYR A 70 -7.67 1.69 -5.78
C TYR A 70 -7.85 3.17 -6.15
N ASP A 71 -7.07 4.09 -5.56
CA ASP A 71 -7.22 5.53 -5.86
C ASP A 71 -6.99 5.85 -7.34
N ALA A 72 -6.04 5.14 -7.96
CA ALA A 72 -5.70 5.33 -9.36
C ALA A 72 -6.71 4.70 -10.34
N THR A 73 -7.44 3.67 -9.94
CA THR A 73 -8.22 2.81 -10.86
C THR A 73 -9.70 2.67 -10.53
N GLY A 74 -10.09 2.90 -9.29
CA GLY A 74 -11.42 2.59 -8.78
C GLY A 74 -11.68 1.09 -8.52
N ASP A 75 -10.66 0.23 -8.58
CA ASP A 75 -10.80 -1.23 -8.33
C ASP A 75 -11.17 -1.51 -6.86
N THR A 76 -12.46 -1.68 -6.58
CA THR A 76 -12.99 -1.88 -5.22
C THR A 76 -12.48 -3.17 -4.58
N ALA A 77 -12.06 -4.17 -5.36
CA ALA A 77 -11.44 -5.38 -4.81
C ALA A 77 -10.05 -5.10 -4.21
N MET A 78 -9.34 -4.09 -4.73
CA MET A 78 -8.08 -3.63 -4.15
C MET A 78 -8.28 -2.84 -2.86
N LEU A 79 -9.33 -2.00 -2.79
CA LEU A 79 -9.71 -1.34 -1.54
C LEU A 79 -10.00 -2.37 -0.44
N GLU A 80 -10.82 -3.37 -0.75
CA GLU A 80 -11.17 -4.42 0.21
C GLU A 80 -9.96 -5.26 0.63
N ARG A 81 -9.08 -5.60 -0.32
CA ARG A 81 -7.82 -6.27 -0.01
C ARG A 81 -6.97 -5.45 0.95
N GLY A 82 -6.82 -4.15 0.70
CA GLY A 82 -6.08 -3.24 1.57
C GLY A 82 -6.63 -3.23 3.00
N ARG A 83 -7.96 -3.14 3.15
CA ARG A 83 -8.65 -3.19 4.44
C ARG A 83 -8.40 -4.50 5.19
N VAL A 84 -8.70 -5.62 4.54
CA VAL A 84 -8.56 -6.95 5.14
C VAL A 84 -7.12 -7.21 5.58
N LYS A 85 -6.14 -6.87 4.74
CA LYS A 85 -4.73 -7.10 5.05
C LYS A 85 -4.22 -6.18 6.15
N THR A 86 -4.65 -4.92 6.16
CA THR A 86 -4.32 -3.97 7.23
C THR A 86 -4.81 -4.49 8.58
N VAL A 87 -6.08 -4.86 8.69
CA VAL A 87 -6.65 -5.36 9.95
C VAL A 87 -5.98 -6.66 10.41
N ARG A 88 -5.68 -7.58 9.49
CA ARG A 88 -5.13 -8.90 9.84
C ARG A 88 -3.66 -8.89 10.23
N HIS A 89 -2.87 -7.96 9.69
CA HIS A 89 -1.41 -8.07 9.75
C HIS A 89 -0.71 -6.86 10.33
N MET A 90 -1.35 -5.69 10.38
CA MET A 90 -0.65 -4.45 10.72
C MET A 90 -0.72 -4.06 12.20
N ALA A 91 -1.54 -4.75 13.00
CA ALA A 91 -1.77 -4.38 14.41
C ALA A 91 -0.48 -4.37 15.26
N SER A 92 0.46 -5.28 15.02
CA SER A 92 1.74 -5.31 15.73
C SER A 92 2.58 -4.04 15.51
N HIS A 93 2.45 -3.40 14.34
CA HIS A 93 3.20 -2.18 14.03
C HIS A 93 2.64 -0.94 14.71
N VAL A 94 1.43 -0.99 15.27
CA VAL A 94 0.86 0.14 16.02
C VAL A 94 1.57 0.34 17.36
N SER A 95 2.07 -0.73 17.96
CA SER A 95 2.77 -0.69 19.25
C SER A 95 4.30 -0.86 19.12
N HIS A 96 4.82 -1.02 17.90
CA HIS A 96 6.27 -1.05 17.64
C HIS A 96 6.89 0.35 17.80
N VAL A 97 7.08 0.75 19.06
CA VAL A 97 7.73 2.00 19.46
C VAL A 97 9.24 1.78 19.67
N GLY A 98 10.04 2.84 19.49
CA GLY A 98 11.50 2.80 19.69
C GLY A 98 12.33 2.60 18.41
N VAL A 99 11.69 2.53 17.25
CA VAL A 99 12.33 2.59 15.92
C VAL A 99 11.65 3.65 15.06
N HIS A 100 12.38 4.27 14.12
CA HIS A 100 11.84 5.34 13.27
C HIS A 100 10.90 4.83 12.15
N ASP A 101 10.75 3.51 12.02
CA ASP A 101 10.01 2.86 10.93
C ASP A 101 8.49 2.82 11.14
N HIS A 102 7.99 3.33 12.28
CA HIS A 102 6.55 3.45 12.56
C HIS A 102 5.81 4.14 11.41
N GLY A 103 6.42 5.18 10.84
CA GLY A 103 5.88 5.90 9.68
C GLY A 103 5.75 5.01 8.44
N PHE A 104 6.76 4.20 8.12
CA PHE A 104 6.74 3.34 6.93
C PHE A 104 5.61 2.33 6.98
N ASN A 105 5.37 1.74 8.14
CA ASN A 105 4.30 0.75 8.30
C ASN A 105 2.93 1.42 8.38
N ASN A 106 2.74 2.35 9.32
CA ASN A 106 1.41 2.84 9.65
C ASN A 106 0.92 3.93 8.69
N VAL A 107 1.77 4.85 8.24
CA VAL A 107 1.35 5.89 7.28
C VAL A 107 1.07 5.27 5.91
N SER A 108 1.89 4.32 5.45
CA SER A 108 1.68 3.65 4.16
C SER A 108 0.46 2.74 4.13
N THR A 109 -0.13 2.38 5.28
CA THR A 109 -1.36 1.55 5.36
C THR A 109 -2.53 2.33 5.92
N TYR A 110 -2.62 2.45 7.26
CA TYR A 110 -3.67 3.18 7.95
C TYR A 110 -3.79 4.63 7.46
N GLY A 111 -2.67 5.30 7.19
CA GLY A 111 -2.64 6.65 6.62
C GLY A 111 -3.29 6.74 5.24
N ASN A 112 -2.97 5.79 4.35
CA ASN A 112 -3.61 5.73 3.03
C ASN A 112 -5.13 5.49 3.12
N GLN A 113 -5.57 4.58 3.99
CA GLN A 113 -7.00 4.34 4.20
C GLN A 113 -7.70 5.57 4.76
N ARG A 114 -7.12 6.21 5.78
CA ARG A 114 -7.64 7.43 6.39
C ARG A 114 -7.79 8.54 5.35
N ARG A 115 -6.74 8.77 4.56
CA ARG A 115 -6.74 9.77 3.49
C ARG A 115 -7.88 9.54 2.50
N LEU A 116 -8.05 8.31 2.01
CA LEU A 116 -9.12 7.97 1.08
C LEU A 116 -10.51 8.25 1.64
N MET A 117 -10.74 7.97 2.92
CA MET A 117 -12.00 8.30 3.58
C MET A 117 -12.22 9.80 3.69
N LEU A 118 -11.21 10.56 4.12
CA LEU A 118 -11.33 12.01 4.34
C LEU A 118 -11.40 12.82 3.04
N GLU A 119 -10.82 12.32 1.95
CA GLU A 119 -10.95 12.91 0.62
C GLU A 119 -12.26 12.53 -0.09
N GLY A 120 -13.13 11.73 0.55
CA GLY A 120 -14.38 11.27 -0.06
C GLY A 120 -14.19 10.25 -1.19
N LYS A 121 -13.01 9.62 -1.28
CA LYS A 121 -12.70 8.57 -2.27
C LYS A 121 -13.32 7.23 -1.92
N THR A 122 -13.71 7.04 -0.67
CA THR A 122 -14.44 5.86 -0.20
C THR A 122 -15.64 6.29 0.63
N ARG A 123 -16.62 5.39 0.81
CA ARG A 123 -17.70 5.62 1.77
C ARG A 123 -17.10 5.85 3.16
N PHE A 124 -17.56 6.92 3.82
CA PHE A 124 -17.17 7.23 5.20
C PHE A 124 -17.62 6.12 6.15
N ASN A 125 -16.73 5.73 7.06
CA ASN A 125 -16.98 4.75 8.12
C ASN A 125 -16.26 5.21 9.38
N GLN A 126 -17.02 5.52 10.44
CA GLN A 126 -16.45 6.06 11.67
C GLN A 126 -15.49 5.07 12.35
N ALA A 127 -15.83 3.78 12.39
CA ALA A 127 -14.97 2.78 13.02
C ALA A 127 -13.64 2.62 12.27
N GLU A 128 -13.67 2.70 10.93
CA GLU A 128 -12.45 2.72 10.13
C GLU A 128 -11.60 3.96 10.41
N LEU A 129 -12.23 5.12 10.50
CA LEU A 129 -11.54 6.36 10.85
C LEU A 129 -10.87 6.23 12.22
N ASP A 130 -11.61 5.79 13.24
CA ASP A 130 -11.12 5.69 14.62
C ASP A 130 -9.86 4.82 14.74
N TYR A 131 -9.85 3.60 14.16
CA TYR A 131 -8.66 2.76 14.25
C TYR A 131 -7.49 3.31 13.44
N THR A 132 -7.76 3.96 12.29
CA THR A 132 -6.68 4.58 11.53
C THR A 132 -6.08 5.76 12.29
N GLU A 133 -6.87 6.51 13.04
CA GLU A 133 -6.39 7.60 13.88
C GLU A 133 -5.57 7.09 15.07
N VAL A 134 -6.00 6.01 15.72
CA VAL A 134 -5.20 5.36 16.77
C VAL A 134 -3.85 4.89 16.22
N ALA A 135 -3.84 4.22 15.06
CA ALA A 135 -2.61 3.71 14.45
C ALA A 135 -1.61 4.82 14.05
N LEU A 136 -2.09 6.04 13.83
CA LEU A 136 -1.29 7.20 13.43
C LEU A 136 -0.90 8.11 14.60
N LYS A 137 -1.36 7.83 15.82
CA LYS A 137 -0.89 8.53 17.02
C LYS A 137 0.49 7.98 17.41
N THR A 138 1.48 8.86 17.39
CA THR A 138 2.85 8.63 17.87
C THR A 138 3.21 9.68 18.90
#